data_AF-A0A2N5J8Z7-F1
#
_entry.id   AF-A0A2N5J8Z7-F1
#
_cell.length_a   1.000
_cell.length_b   1.000
_cell.length_c   1.000
_cell.angle_alpha   90.00
_cell.angle_beta   90.00
_cell.angle_gamma   90.00
#
_symmetry.space_group_name_H-M   'P 1'
#
loop_
_entity.id
_entity.type
_entity.pdbx_description
1 polymer ?
#
loop_
_entity_poly.entity_id
_entity_poly.type
_entity_poly.pdbx_seq_one_letter_code
_entity_poly.pdbx_strand_id
1 'polypeptide(L)'
;MAVSEVLLSQAVAVIASVRGAWMDAGTLADDVILLAYVWPDDDEFKQAVSSVRRALTLLVSNHVEGAELKYGLAGWRSYHFQHHRCQGARADMSIIYRRVPEGIQIKGFGNRHLPSDIYERLARLGA
;
A
#
# COMPACT_ATOMS: atom_id res chain seq x y z
N MET A 1 -21.78 -4.82 0.47
CA MET A 1 -22.04 -4.13 1.76
C MET A 1 -20.89 -3.17 2.01
N ALA A 2 -21.00 -2.20 2.89
CA ALA A 2 -19.83 -1.43 3.29
C ALA A 2 -19.02 -2.23 4.31
N VAL A 3 -17.69 -2.24 4.18
CA VAL A 3 -16.79 -2.83 5.17
C VAL A 3 -17.03 -2.18 6.54
N SER A 4 -17.16 -2.99 7.59
CA SER A 4 -17.42 -2.47 8.94
C SER A 4 -16.26 -1.66 9.51
N GLU A 5 -16.55 -0.70 10.40
CA GLU A 5 -15.55 0.10 11.11
C GLU A 5 -14.57 -0.77 11.93
N VAL A 6 -15.06 -1.87 12.49
CA VAL A 6 -14.25 -2.85 13.22
C VAL A 6 -13.22 -3.47 12.28
N LEU A 7 -13.62 -3.85 11.06
CA LEU A 7 -12.72 -4.46 10.08
C LEU A 7 -11.71 -3.44 9.54
N LEU A 8 -12.11 -2.18 9.34
CA LEU A 8 -11.18 -1.09 9.00
C LEU A 8 -10.11 -0.88 10.08
N SER A 9 -10.53 -0.80 11.35
CA SER A 9 -9.61 -0.62 12.48
C SER A 9 -8.64 -1.79 12.63
N GLN A 10 -9.12 -3.02 12.43
CA GLN A 10 -8.27 -4.21 12.41
C GLN A 10 -7.26 -4.17 11.25
N ALA A 11 -7.69 -3.75 10.05
CA ALA A 11 -6.80 -3.63 8.90
C ALA A 11 -5.68 -2.62 9.14
N VAL A 12 -5.99 -1.45 9.70
CA VAL A 12 -4.98 -0.46 10.13
C VAL A 12 -3.99 -1.09 11.10
N ALA A 13 -4.47 -1.76 12.15
CA ALA A 13 -3.59 -2.39 13.15
C ALA A 13 -2.69 -3.49 12.53
N VAL A 14 -3.24 -4.30 11.62
CA VAL A 14 -2.51 -5.36 10.92
C VAL A 14 -1.38 -4.78 10.08
N ILE A 15 -1.63 -3.72 9.32
CA ILE A 15 -0.62 -3.09 8.47
C ILE A 15 0.42 -2.33 9.31
N ALA A 16 -0.02 -1.57 10.32
CA ALA A 16 0.86 -0.85 11.24
C ALA A 16 1.79 -1.77 12.05
N SER A 17 1.43 -3.05 12.22
CA SER A 17 2.23 -4.02 12.98
C SER A 17 3.51 -4.48 12.26
N VAL A 18 3.69 -4.15 10.97
CA VAL A 18 4.86 -4.58 10.19
C VAL A 18 6.09 -3.80 10.65
N ARG A 19 6.94 -4.44 11.45
CA ARG A 19 8.21 -3.84 11.90
C ARG A 19 9.11 -3.51 10.72
N GLY A 20 9.80 -2.36 10.79
CA GLY A 20 10.67 -1.88 9.71
C GLY A 20 9.92 -1.17 8.57
N ALA A 21 8.61 -1.01 8.68
CA ALA A 21 7.78 -0.22 7.77
C ALA A 21 7.18 0.98 8.52
N TRP A 22 7.51 2.19 8.08
CA TRP A 22 6.99 3.43 8.66
C TRP A 22 6.10 4.16 7.68
N MET A 23 4.96 4.65 8.16
CA MET A 23 3.97 5.37 7.38
C MET A 23 3.31 6.43 8.27
N ASP A 24 2.88 7.53 7.67
CA ASP A 24 2.02 8.49 8.35
C ASP A 24 0.67 7.84 8.70
N ALA A 25 0.17 8.08 9.92
CA ALA A 25 -1.01 7.40 10.45
C ALA A 25 -2.30 7.81 9.72
N GLY A 26 -2.42 9.08 9.32
CA GLY A 26 -3.56 9.57 8.54
C GLY A 26 -3.59 8.92 7.16
N THR A 27 -2.43 8.93 6.49
CA THR A 27 -2.26 8.28 5.18
C THR A 27 -2.58 6.79 5.25
N LEU A 28 -2.17 6.09 6.31
CA LEU A 28 -2.48 4.68 6.50
C LEU A 28 -3.99 4.45 6.61
N ALA A 29 -4.70 5.25 7.42
CA ALA A 29 -6.14 5.15 7.55
C ALA A 29 -6.85 5.44 6.22
N ASP A 30 -6.46 6.50 5.52
CA ASP A 30 -7.02 6.86 4.21
C ASP A 30 -6.85 5.72 3.20
N ASP A 31 -5.65 5.14 3.11
CA ASP A 31 -5.38 4.07 2.15
C ASP A 31 -6.15 2.79 2.50
N VAL A 32 -6.35 2.48 3.78
CA VAL A 32 -7.24 1.37 4.21
C VAL A 32 -8.69 1.62 3.83
N ILE A 33 -9.20 2.84 4.01
CA ILE A 33 -10.55 3.22 3.58
C ILE A 33 -10.68 3.08 2.07
N LEU A 34 -9.68 3.53 1.30
CA LEU A 34 -9.66 3.38 -0.15
C LEU A 34 -9.68 1.91 -0.58
N LEU A 35 -8.98 1.01 0.12
CA LEU A 35 -9.09 -0.43 -0.14
C LEU A 35 -10.52 -0.94 0.04
N ALA A 36 -11.23 -0.49 1.08
CA ALA A 36 -12.61 -0.88 1.32
C ALA A 36 -13.58 -0.31 0.26
N TYR A 37 -13.26 0.85 -0.32
CA TYR A 37 -14.01 1.36 -1.47
C TYR A 37 -13.82 0.51 -2.74
N VAL A 38 -12.60 0.01 -2.98
CA VAL A 38 -12.31 -0.84 -4.14
C VAL A 38 -12.93 -2.23 -3.97
N TRP A 39 -12.76 -2.81 -2.79
CA TRP A 39 -13.20 -4.16 -2.43
C TRP A 39 -14.16 -4.06 -1.24
N PRO A 40 -15.46 -3.78 -1.49
CA PRO A 40 -16.44 -3.62 -0.43
C PRO A 40 -16.94 -4.96 0.16
N ASP A 41 -16.57 -6.07 -0.47
CA ASP A 41 -16.78 -7.41 0.11
C ASP A 41 -15.74 -7.67 1.21
N ASP A 42 -16.19 -8.14 2.38
CA ASP A 42 -15.34 -8.31 3.55
C ASP A 42 -14.19 -9.29 3.32
N ASP A 43 -14.40 -10.36 2.54
CA ASP A 43 -13.38 -11.39 2.33
C ASP A 43 -12.36 -10.93 1.28
N GLU A 44 -12.82 -10.27 0.22
CA GLU A 44 -11.94 -9.60 -0.74
C GLU A 44 -11.12 -8.48 -0.09
N PHE A 45 -11.73 -7.68 0.80
CA PHE A 45 -11.03 -6.66 1.57
C PHE A 45 -9.94 -7.27 2.47
N LYS A 46 -10.26 -8.31 3.25
CA LYS A 46 -9.28 -9.00 4.11
C LYS A 46 -8.14 -9.58 3.27
N GLN A 47 -8.44 -10.08 2.08
CA GLN A 47 -7.44 -10.60 1.16
C GLN A 47 -6.52 -9.47 0.66
N ALA A 48 -7.06 -8.31 0.29
CA ALA A 48 -6.28 -7.13 -0.09
C ALA A 48 -5.35 -6.67 1.05
N VAL A 49 -5.88 -6.56 2.27
CA VAL A 49 -5.10 -6.20 3.48
C VAL A 49 -3.98 -7.20 3.74
N SER A 50 -4.27 -8.50 3.66
CA SER A 50 -3.29 -9.57 3.83
C SER A 50 -2.16 -9.50 2.80
N SER A 51 -2.52 -9.19 1.56
CA SER A 51 -1.55 -9.02 0.47
C SER A 51 -0.68 -7.76 0.64
N VAL A 52 -1.23 -6.65 1.14
CA VAL A 52 -0.44 -5.45 1.52
C VAL A 52 0.56 -5.81 2.62
N ARG A 53 0.11 -6.41 3.73
CA ARG A 53 0.99 -6.83 4.83
C ARG A 53 2.13 -7.74 4.35
N ARG A 54 1.80 -8.70 3.48
CA ARG A 54 2.80 -9.59 2.88
C ARG A 54 3.80 -8.82 2.04
N ALA A 55 3.34 -7.93 1.16
CA ALA A 55 4.21 -7.13 0.30
C ALA A 55 5.15 -6.25 1.13
N LEU A 56 4.65 -5.60 2.19
CA LEU A 56 5.49 -4.84 3.13
C LEU A 56 6.55 -5.70 3.81
N THR A 57 6.18 -6.89 4.27
CA THR A 57 7.12 -7.83 4.90
C THR A 57 8.23 -8.24 3.92
N LEU A 58 7.89 -8.51 2.66
CA LEU A 58 8.85 -8.85 1.61
C LEU A 58 9.77 -7.69 1.25
N LEU A 59 9.24 -6.45 1.22
CA LEU A 59 10.03 -5.25 0.99
C LEU A 59 11.02 -5.03 2.13
N VAL A 60 10.56 -5.05 3.38
CA VAL A 60 11.41 -4.87 4.58
C VAL A 60 12.54 -5.90 4.64
N SER A 61 12.25 -7.16 4.28
CA SER A 61 13.23 -8.25 4.27
C SER A 61 14.13 -8.28 3.01
N ASN A 62 14.01 -7.28 2.12
CA ASN A 62 14.78 -7.19 0.86
C ASN A 62 14.57 -8.39 -0.09
N HIS A 63 13.46 -9.13 0.03
CA HIS A 63 13.14 -10.22 -0.88
C HIS A 63 12.56 -9.75 -2.22
N VAL A 64 11.97 -8.56 -2.24
CA VAL A 64 11.43 -7.94 -3.44
C VAL A 64 11.82 -6.46 -3.48
N GLU A 65 11.78 -5.87 -4.66
CA GLU A 65 12.15 -4.48 -4.90
C GLU A 65 11.21 -3.87 -5.95
N GLY A 66 10.85 -2.60 -5.76
CA GLY A 66 10.08 -1.80 -6.70
C GLY A 66 10.97 -1.07 -7.71
N ALA A 67 10.34 -0.55 -8.77
CA ALA A 67 11.01 0.30 -9.75
C ALA A 67 11.12 1.74 -9.24
N GLU A 68 12.21 2.42 -9.55
CA GLU A 68 12.39 3.84 -9.21
C GLU A 68 11.37 4.73 -9.93
N LEU A 69 10.85 5.71 -9.19
CA LEU A 69 9.92 6.70 -9.72
C LEU A 69 10.67 7.88 -10.34
N LYS A 70 10.10 8.42 -11.42
CA LYS A 70 10.62 9.60 -12.14
C LYS A 70 9.90 10.88 -11.68
N TYR A 71 10.35 12.04 -12.16
CA TYR A 71 9.68 13.35 -12.05
C TYR A 71 9.39 13.82 -10.60
N GLY A 72 10.42 14.30 -9.88
CA GLY A 72 10.27 14.90 -8.54
C GLY A 72 10.12 13.89 -7.39
N LEU A 73 10.08 12.60 -7.69
CA LEU A 73 9.99 11.51 -6.71
C LEU A 73 11.32 10.73 -6.58
N ALA A 74 12.45 11.42 -6.78
CA ALA A 74 13.77 10.82 -6.64
C ALA A 74 13.93 10.15 -5.25
N GLY A 75 14.46 8.93 -5.24
CA GLY A 75 14.58 8.11 -4.04
C GLY A 75 13.33 7.31 -3.66
N TRP A 76 12.17 7.59 -4.27
CA TRP A 76 10.97 6.77 -4.12
C TRP A 76 10.90 5.68 -5.18
N ARG A 77 10.25 4.58 -4.82
CA ARG A 77 10.08 3.36 -5.59
C ARG A 77 8.62 2.93 -5.56
N SER A 78 8.15 2.33 -6.64
CA SER A 78 6.83 1.70 -6.71
C SER A 78 7.00 0.20 -6.87
N TYR A 79 6.49 -0.56 -5.91
CA TYR A 79 6.42 -2.01 -5.99
C TYR A 79 5.00 -2.44 -6.35
N HIS A 80 4.86 -3.16 -7.47
CA HIS A 80 3.58 -3.63 -7.98
C HIS A 80 3.38 -5.11 -7.61
N PHE A 81 2.19 -5.46 -7.15
CA PHE A 81 1.83 -6.83 -6.79
C PHE A 81 0.34 -7.08 -7.07
N GLN A 82 -0.09 -8.32 -6.87
CA GLN A 82 -1.49 -8.72 -7.00
C GLN A 82 -2.08 -8.96 -5.61
N HIS A 83 -3.31 -8.51 -5.36
CA HIS A 83 -4.05 -8.91 -4.15
C HIS A 83 -4.46 -10.39 -4.19
N HIS A 84 -4.80 -10.90 -5.38
CA HIS A 84 -4.97 -12.34 -5.68
C HIS A 84 -3.85 -12.84 -6.57
N ARG A 85 -3.05 -13.79 -6.09
CA ARG A 85 -1.96 -14.35 -6.89
C ARG A 85 -2.51 -15.29 -7.96
N CYS A 86 -2.55 -14.83 -9.19
CA CYS A 86 -2.97 -15.62 -10.35
C CYS A 86 -1.91 -15.52 -11.45
N GLN A 87 -1.51 -16.67 -12.00
CA GLN A 87 -0.51 -16.73 -13.06
C GLN A 87 -1.02 -16.00 -14.31
N GLY A 88 -0.23 -15.07 -14.83
CA GLY A 88 -0.57 -14.28 -16.01
C GLY A 88 -1.49 -13.07 -15.75
N ALA A 89 -2.02 -12.92 -14.53
CA ALA A 89 -2.78 -11.72 -14.18
C ALA A 89 -1.86 -10.49 -14.05
N ARG A 90 -2.41 -9.30 -14.29
CA ARG A 90 -1.67 -8.05 -14.10
C ARG A 90 -1.65 -7.67 -12.62
N ALA A 91 -0.60 -6.99 -12.18
CA ALA A 91 -0.58 -6.37 -10.87
C ALA A 91 -1.64 -5.26 -10.78
N ASP A 92 -2.48 -5.37 -9.75
CA ASP A 92 -3.59 -4.46 -9.45
C ASP A 92 -3.34 -3.62 -8.19
N MET A 93 -2.26 -3.90 -7.46
CA MET A 93 -1.86 -3.19 -6.26
C MET A 93 -0.48 -2.55 -6.42
N SER A 94 -0.26 -1.46 -5.69
CA SER A 94 1.05 -0.81 -5.59
C SER A 94 1.34 -0.31 -4.19
N ILE A 95 2.63 -0.30 -3.82
CA ILE A 95 3.16 0.40 -2.63
C ILE A 95 4.24 1.36 -3.11
N ILE A 96 4.11 2.63 -2.71
CA ILE A 96 5.12 3.66 -2.91
C ILE A 96 5.94 3.81 -1.64
N TYR A 97 7.24 3.58 -1.75
CA TYR A 97 8.15 3.57 -0.60
C TYR A 97 9.53 4.09 -0.97
N ARG A 98 10.34 4.38 0.03
CA ARG A 98 11.78 4.60 -0.11
C ARG A 98 12.53 3.77 0.92
N ARG A 99 13.77 3.40 0.60
CA ARG A 99 14.68 2.73 1.53
C ARG A 99 15.18 3.74 2.57
N VAL A 100 15.21 3.31 3.82
CA VAL A 100 15.85 4.01 4.95
C VAL A 100 16.73 3.01 5.70
N PRO A 101 17.74 3.43 6.50
CA PRO A 101 18.70 2.50 7.10
C PRO A 101 18.06 1.36 7.90
N GLU A 102 16.94 1.65 8.58
CA GLU A 102 16.25 0.70 9.45
C GLU A 102 15.15 -0.11 8.72
N GLY A 103 14.88 0.17 7.43
CA GLY A 103 13.83 -0.51 6.67
C GLY A 103 13.25 0.32 5.51
N ILE A 104 11.94 0.58 5.53
CA ILE A 104 11.25 1.35 4.48
C ILE A 104 10.34 2.43 5.06
N GLN A 105 10.34 3.59 4.43
CA GLN A 105 9.31 4.60 4.64
C GLN A 105 8.31 4.53 3.49
N ILE A 106 7.02 4.48 3.82
CA ILE A 106 5.91 4.33 2.89
C ILE A 106 5.23 5.69 2.71
N LYS A 107 4.93 6.03 1.46
CA LYS A 107 4.15 7.22 1.10
C LYS A 107 2.69 6.90 0.81
N GLY A 108 2.39 5.67 0.40
CA GLY A 108 1.03 5.21 0.18
C GLY A 108 0.98 3.80 -0.42
N PHE A 109 -0.18 3.17 -0.34
CA PHE A 109 -0.49 1.91 -1.01
C PHE A 109 -1.94 1.89 -1.49
N GLY A 110 -2.24 1.01 -2.44
CA GLY A 110 -3.62 0.86 -2.92
C GLY A 110 -3.73 0.25 -4.29
N ASN A 111 -4.97 0.23 -4.79
CA ASN A 111 -5.26 -0.25 -6.13
C ASN A 111 -4.65 0.67 -7.19
N ARG A 112 -3.97 0.09 -8.17
CA ARG A 112 -3.24 0.79 -9.23
C ARG A 112 -4.15 1.62 -10.15
N HIS A 113 -5.43 1.27 -10.24
CA HIS A 113 -6.41 1.87 -11.16
C HIS A 113 -7.23 3.00 -10.52
N LEU A 114 -6.99 3.33 -9.25
CA LEU A 114 -7.45 4.58 -8.62
C LEU A 114 -6.27 5.57 -8.62
N PRO A 115 -6.09 6.36 -9.71
CA PRO A 115 -4.84 7.06 -9.97
C PRO A 115 -4.81 8.45 -9.34
N SER A 116 -5.97 9.02 -8.98
CA SER A 116 -6.08 10.40 -8.50
C SER A 116 -5.49 10.56 -7.11
N ASP A 117 -5.86 9.75 -6.12
CA ASP A 117 -5.50 10.06 -4.72
C ASP A 117 -4.03 9.82 -4.35
N ILE A 118 -3.35 8.84 -4.96
CA ILE A 118 -1.94 8.59 -4.65
C ILE A 118 -1.09 9.69 -5.30
N TYR A 119 -1.20 9.91 -6.61
CA TYR A 119 -0.35 10.89 -7.30
C TYR A 119 -0.72 12.35 -7.00
N GLU A 120 -2.00 12.69 -6.76
CA GLU A 120 -2.37 14.04 -6.31
C GLU A 120 -1.84 14.34 -4.90
N ARG A 121 -1.83 13.37 -3.96
CA ARG A 121 -1.13 13.52 -2.66
C ARG A 121 0.37 13.67 -2.83
N LEU A 122 0.99 12.88 -3.71
CA LEU A 122 2.42 12.98 -3.97
C LEU A 122 2.81 14.37 -4.48
N ALA A 123 1.98 14.99 -5.32
CA ALA A 123 2.19 16.32 -5.88
C ALA A 123 2.05 17.45 -4.84
N ARG A 124 1.15 17.31 -3.85
CA ARG A 124 0.97 18.30 -2.77
C ARG A 124 2.11 18.33 -1.75
N LEU A 125 2.86 17.23 -1.61
CA LEU A 125 4.01 17.11 -0.71
C LEU A 125 5.34 17.56 -1.34
N GLY A 126 5.31 18.00 -2.61
CA GLY A 126 6.47 18.53 -3.34
C GLY A 126 6.38 20.03 -3.64
N ALA A 127 5.39 20.73 -3.08
CA ALA A 127 5.17 22.17 -3.21
C ALA A 127 5.55 22.89 -1.91
#